data_AF-A0A353B2D5-F1
#
_entry.id   AF-A0A353B2D5-F1
#
_cell.length_a   1.000
_cell.length_b   1.000
_cell.length_c   1.000
_cell.angle_alpha   90.00
_cell.angle_beta   90.00
_cell.angle_gamma   90.00
#
_symmetry.space_group_name_H-M   'P 1'
#
loop_
_entity.id
_entity.type
_entity.pdbx_description
1 polymer ?
#
loop_
_entity_poly.entity_id
_entity_poly.type
_entity_poly.pdbx_seq_one_letter_code
_entity_poly.pdbx_strand_id
1 'polypeptide(L)'
;ALGSYSQLEAIRREGIEAWAECREPLAARYRQIEQTVARKVDDEEIAIAWAEKFRLAADRFRTTAQPKEQLAAARNVEELLAEPAAESSTLAADAALQKAIDEYNAALADETQKLNTLGCRLLDIFLELPPPQPLELTEP
;
A
#
# COMPACT_ATOMS: atom_id res chain seq x y z
N ALA A 1 -15.81 -18.29 21.44
CA ALA A 1 -14.37 -18.14 21.12
C ALA A 1 -14.04 -18.68 19.72
N LEU A 2 -14.27 -19.97 19.43
CA LEU A 2 -13.95 -20.57 18.11
C LEU A 2 -14.63 -19.89 16.91
N GLY A 3 -15.93 -19.55 17.02
CA GLY A 3 -16.66 -18.87 15.93
C GLY A 3 -16.19 -17.43 15.64
N SER A 4 -15.77 -16.69 16.67
CA SER A 4 -15.25 -15.32 16.52
C SER A 4 -13.85 -15.31 15.90
N TYR A 5 -13.04 -16.32 16.23
CA TYR A 5 -11.72 -16.51 15.63
C TYR A 5 -11.80 -16.90 14.14
N SER A 6 -12.70 -17.84 13.78
CA SER A 6 -12.92 -18.21 12.37
C SER A 6 -13.46 -17.06 11.52
N GLN A 7 -14.30 -16.20 12.09
CA GLN A 7 -14.77 -14.98 11.42
C GLN A 7 -13.62 -14.00 11.18
N LEU A 8 -12.76 -13.79 12.18
CA LEU A 8 -11.60 -12.92 12.07
C LEU A 8 -10.58 -13.42 11.03
N GLU A 9 -10.38 -14.74 10.91
CA GLU A 9 -9.54 -15.32 9.85
C GLU A 9 -10.15 -15.16 8.45
N ALA A 10 -11.47 -15.31 8.30
CA ALA A 10 -12.14 -15.12 7.03
C ALA A 10 -12.02 -13.68 6.52
N ILE A 11 -12.25 -12.71 7.42
CA ILE A 11 -12.12 -11.27 7.13
C ILE A 11 -10.69 -10.92 6.69
N ARG A 12 -9.68 -11.42 7.41
CA ARG A 12 -8.28 -11.18 7.04
C ARG A 12 -7.90 -11.79 5.70
N ARG A 13 -8.51 -12.92 5.34
CA ARG A 13 -8.29 -13.54 4.04
C ARG A 13 -8.81 -12.66 2.91
N GLU A 14 -10.01 -12.08 3.06
CA GLU A 14 -10.58 -11.13 2.10
C GLU A 14 -9.64 -9.93 1.88
N GLY A 15 -9.09 -9.37 2.96
CA GLY A 15 -8.11 -8.26 2.87
C GLY A 15 -6.79 -8.65 2.17
N ILE A 16 -6.31 -9.87 2.39
CA ILE A 16 -5.09 -10.38 1.71
C ILE A 16 -5.34 -10.62 0.23
N GLU A 17 -6.51 -11.17 -0.13
CA GLU A 17 -6.90 -11.40 -1.53
C GLU A 17 -7.05 -10.07 -2.27
N ALA A 18 -7.75 -9.10 -1.69
CA ALA A 18 -7.87 -7.76 -2.27
C ALA A 18 -6.50 -7.06 -2.43
N TRP A 19 -5.58 -7.26 -1.48
CA TRP A 19 -4.21 -6.75 -1.60
C TRP A 19 -3.43 -7.42 -2.75
N ALA A 20 -3.63 -8.71 -2.97
CA ALA A 20 -2.96 -9.44 -4.05
C ALA A 20 -3.29 -8.86 -5.43
N GLU A 21 -4.54 -8.43 -5.64
CA GLU A 21 -5.00 -7.77 -6.87
C GLU A 21 -4.36 -6.38 -7.07
N CYS A 22 -4.00 -5.68 -6.00
CA CYS A 22 -3.34 -4.37 -6.06
C CYS A 22 -1.83 -4.47 -6.37
N ARG A 23 -1.19 -5.55 -5.93
CA ARG A 23 0.27 -5.67 -5.88
C ARG A 23 0.94 -5.51 -7.25
N GLU A 24 0.48 -6.24 -8.25
CA GLU A 24 1.12 -6.24 -9.57
C GLU A 24 0.90 -4.92 -10.32
N PRO A 25 -0.32 -4.34 -10.36
CA PRO A 25 -0.55 -2.99 -10.88
C PRO A 25 0.31 -1.91 -10.18
N LEU A 26 0.42 -1.95 -8.85
CA LEU A 26 1.30 -1.03 -8.10
C LEU A 26 2.77 -1.21 -8.49
N ALA A 27 3.25 -2.45 -8.59
CA ALA A 27 4.62 -2.74 -9.00
C ALA A 27 4.91 -2.21 -10.41
N ALA A 28 3.94 -2.31 -11.33
CA ALA A 28 4.05 -1.78 -12.67
C ALA A 28 4.12 -0.24 -12.66
N ARG A 29 3.25 0.43 -11.90
CA ARG A 29 3.29 1.90 -11.72
C ARG A 29 4.64 2.35 -11.18
N TYR A 30 5.16 1.71 -10.11
CA TYR A 30 6.46 2.07 -9.55
C TYR A 30 7.61 1.90 -10.53
N ARG A 31 7.59 0.86 -11.38
CA ARG A 31 8.60 0.70 -12.43
C ARG A 31 8.54 1.82 -13.48
N GLN A 32 7.35 2.29 -13.82
CA GLN A 32 7.21 3.41 -14.76
C GLN A 32 7.73 4.71 -14.14
N ILE A 33 7.41 4.95 -12.87
CA ILE A 33 7.93 6.12 -12.14
C ILE A 33 9.46 6.05 -12.03
N GLU A 34 10.03 4.89 -11.73
CA GLU A 34 11.50 4.71 -11.71
C GLU A 34 12.16 5.08 -13.04
N GLN A 35 11.53 4.75 -14.18
CA GLN A 35 12.04 5.13 -15.50
C GLN A 35 12.02 6.66 -15.70
N THR A 36 10.95 7.32 -15.25
CA THR A 36 10.84 8.79 -15.27
C THR A 36 11.87 9.44 -14.36
N VAL A 37 12.02 8.94 -13.13
CA VAL A 37 13.00 9.42 -12.16
C VAL A 37 14.42 9.26 -12.69
N ALA A 38 14.75 8.11 -13.29
CA ALA A 38 16.08 7.88 -13.88
C ALA A 38 16.42 8.93 -14.96
N ARG A 39 15.48 9.20 -15.88
CA ARG A 39 15.67 10.25 -16.90
C ARG A 39 15.87 11.63 -16.28
N LYS A 40 15.05 11.98 -15.29
CA LYS A 40 15.14 13.29 -14.62
C LYS A 40 16.40 13.48 -13.80
N VAL A 41 16.95 12.39 -13.25
CA VAL A 41 18.27 12.40 -12.61
C VAL A 41 19.36 12.67 -13.65
N ASP A 42 19.28 12.05 -14.84
CA ASP A 42 20.21 12.30 -15.94
C ASP A 42 20.13 13.77 -16.42
N ASP A 43 18.93 14.36 -16.41
CA ASP A 43 18.67 15.76 -16.75
C ASP A 43 18.93 16.75 -15.59
N GLU A 44 19.47 16.27 -14.45
CA GLU A 44 19.73 17.04 -13.23
C GLU A 44 18.50 17.75 -12.60
N GLU A 45 17.28 17.34 -12.97
CA GLU A 45 16.02 17.90 -12.44
C GLU A 45 15.71 17.38 -11.02
N ILE A 46 16.25 16.21 -10.66
CA ILE A 46 15.99 15.54 -9.38
C ILE A 46 17.31 15.17 -8.70
N ALA A 47 17.33 15.34 -7.38
CA ALA A 47 18.48 14.96 -6.57
C ALA A 47 18.69 13.43 -6.56
N ILE A 48 19.89 12.98 -6.90
CA ILE A 48 20.30 11.56 -6.86
C ILE A 48 19.97 10.93 -5.50
N ALA A 49 20.23 11.63 -4.41
CA ALA A 49 19.97 11.13 -3.06
C ALA A 49 18.48 10.84 -2.79
N TRP A 50 17.56 11.60 -3.39
CA TRP A 50 16.13 11.31 -3.31
C TRP A 50 15.77 10.10 -4.19
N ALA A 51 16.28 10.06 -5.42
CA ALA A 51 16.03 8.97 -6.36
C ALA A 51 16.50 7.61 -5.82
N GLU A 52 17.62 7.57 -5.12
CA GLU A 52 18.11 6.36 -4.44
C GLU A 52 17.18 5.90 -3.31
N LYS A 53 16.66 6.84 -2.50
CA LYS A 53 15.67 6.51 -1.45
C LYS A 53 14.41 5.92 -2.05
N PHE A 54 13.90 6.52 -3.13
CA PHE A 54 12.75 6.02 -3.85
C PHE A 54 12.98 4.59 -4.37
N ARG A 55 14.10 4.35 -5.04
CA ARG A 55 14.45 3.01 -5.56
C ARG A 55 14.54 1.98 -4.43
N LEU A 56 15.15 2.32 -3.30
CA LEU A 56 15.23 1.42 -2.13
C LEU A 56 13.84 1.08 -1.56
N ALA A 57 12.93 2.05 -1.51
CA ALA A 57 11.55 1.82 -1.07
C ALA A 57 10.78 0.93 -2.05
N ALA A 58 10.91 1.18 -3.35
CA ALA A 58 10.26 0.38 -4.40
C ALA A 58 10.81 -1.06 -4.46
N ASP A 59 12.11 -1.25 -4.27
CA ASP A 59 12.73 -2.58 -4.19
C ASP A 59 12.27 -3.33 -2.93
N ARG A 60 12.14 -2.63 -1.79
CA ARG A 60 11.58 -3.23 -0.58
C ARG A 60 10.14 -3.71 -0.82
N PHE A 61 9.31 -2.93 -1.51
CA PHE A 61 7.95 -3.34 -1.87
C PHE A 61 7.95 -4.62 -2.73
N ARG A 62 8.84 -4.74 -3.72
CA ARG A 62 8.88 -5.91 -4.62
C ARG A 62 9.39 -7.18 -3.96
N THR A 63 10.36 -7.04 -3.05
CA THR A 63 11.07 -8.18 -2.42
C THR A 63 10.39 -8.68 -1.15
N THR A 64 9.50 -7.89 -0.55
CA THR A 64 8.79 -8.27 0.67
C THR A 64 7.63 -9.23 0.35
N ALA A 65 7.65 -10.41 0.98
CA ALA A 65 6.63 -11.43 0.79
C ALA A 65 5.43 -11.28 1.76
N GLN A 66 5.64 -10.67 2.93
CA GLN A 66 4.59 -10.51 3.93
C GLN A 66 3.66 -9.34 3.55
N PRO A 67 2.34 -9.54 3.39
CA PRO A 67 1.42 -8.48 2.94
C PRO A 67 1.48 -7.21 3.80
N LYS A 68 1.57 -7.35 5.12
CA LYS A 68 1.63 -6.20 6.05
C LYS A 68 2.88 -5.35 5.84
N GLU A 69 4.03 -6.00 5.72
CA GLU A 69 5.31 -5.31 5.50
C GLU A 69 5.38 -4.74 4.07
N GLN A 70 4.79 -5.44 3.10
CA GLN A 70 4.70 -4.99 1.72
C GLN A 70 3.81 -3.75 1.59
N LEU A 71 2.68 -3.70 2.29
CA LEU A 71 1.82 -2.52 2.37
C LEU A 71 2.56 -1.33 3.01
N ALA A 72 3.29 -1.56 4.10
CA ALA A 72 4.11 -0.51 4.72
C ALA A 72 5.18 0.01 3.75
N ALA A 73 5.78 -0.87 2.94
CA ALA A 73 6.70 -0.47 1.89
C ALA A 73 6.01 0.34 0.78
N ALA A 74 4.81 -0.05 0.35
CA ALA A 74 4.01 0.71 -0.62
C ALA A 74 3.70 2.12 -0.12
N ARG A 75 3.26 2.25 1.15
CA ARG A 75 3.02 3.57 1.76
C ARG A 75 4.26 4.44 1.78
N ASN A 76 5.41 3.88 2.16
CA ASN A 76 6.67 4.62 2.13
C ASN A 76 7.03 5.09 0.70
N VAL A 77 6.68 4.30 -0.33
CA VAL A 77 6.84 4.74 -1.72
C VAL A 77 5.91 5.93 -2.03
N GLU A 78 4.63 5.84 -1.69
CA GLU A 78 3.68 6.95 -1.91
C GLU A 78 4.04 8.20 -1.08
N GLU A 79 4.50 8.05 0.15
CA GLU A 79 4.99 9.16 0.99
C GLU A 79 6.17 9.89 0.32
N LEU A 80 7.12 9.16 -0.27
CA LEU A 80 8.21 9.74 -1.03
C LEU A 80 7.72 10.44 -2.31
N LEU A 81 6.66 9.90 -2.95
CA LEU A 81 6.04 10.50 -4.13
C LEU A 81 5.25 11.77 -3.82
N ALA A 82 4.77 11.92 -2.59
CA ALA A 82 4.10 13.13 -2.10
C ALA A 82 5.09 14.26 -1.76
N GLU A 83 6.39 13.99 -1.73
CA GLU A 83 7.39 15.04 -1.49
C GLU A 83 7.49 16.01 -2.69
N PRO A 84 7.78 17.30 -2.46
CA PRO A 84 7.93 18.28 -3.54
C PRO A 84 9.00 17.90 -4.58
N ALA A 85 10.00 17.12 -4.18
CA ALA A 85 11.05 16.61 -5.07
C ALA A 85 10.51 15.64 -6.14
N ALA A 86 9.32 15.09 -5.91
CA ALA A 86 8.70 14.04 -6.70
C ALA A 86 7.54 14.52 -7.58
N GLU A 87 7.01 15.74 -7.38
CA GLU A 87 5.84 16.29 -8.09
C GLU A 87 5.92 16.12 -9.61
N SER A 88 7.13 16.21 -10.18
CA SER A 88 7.32 16.12 -11.62
C SER A 88 7.45 14.68 -12.15
N SER A 89 7.53 13.69 -11.26
CA SER A 89 7.74 12.25 -11.57
C SER A 89 6.54 11.37 -11.26
N THR A 90 5.52 11.91 -10.58
CA THR A 90 4.29 11.19 -10.26
C THR A 90 3.53 10.84 -11.52
N LEU A 91 2.89 9.67 -11.49
CA LEU A 91 2.04 9.19 -12.58
C LEU A 91 0.65 8.94 -12.02
N ALA A 92 -0.37 9.41 -12.76
CA ALA A 92 -1.75 9.12 -12.44
C ALA A 92 -1.99 7.60 -12.42
N ALA A 93 -2.82 7.15 -11.49
CA ALA A 93 -3.27 5.78 -11.47
C ALA A 93 -4.11 5.49 -12.71
N ASP A 94 -3.94 4.32 -13.33
CA ASP A 94 -4.92 3.87 -14.29
C ASP A 94 -6.23 3.46 -13.58
N ALA A 95 -7.33 3.42 -14.34
CA ALA A 95 -8.65 3.12 -13.77
C ALA A 95 -8.74 1.72 -13.13
N ALA A 96 -7.93 0.76 -13.58
CA ALA A 96 -7.94 -0.59 -13.04
C ALA A 96 -7.21 -0.64 -11.68
N LEU A 97 -6.07 0.04 -11.57
CA LEU A 97 -5.32 0.21 -10.33
C LEU A 97 -6.15 0.98 -9.30
N GLN A 98 -6.79 2.09 -9.70
CA GLN A 98 -7.62 2.87 -8.78
C GLN A 98 -8.77 2.01 -8.24
N LYS A 99 -9.45 1.27 -9.13
CA LYS A 99 -10.52 0.35 -8.74
C LYS A 99 -10.02 -0.73 -7.77
N ALA A 100 -8.85 -1.34 -8.01
CA ALA A 100 -8.29 -2.35 -7.13
C ALA A 100 -7.99 -1.79 -5.74
N ILE A 101 -7.46 -0.56 -5.67
CA ILE A 101 -7.19 0.13 -4.40
C ILE A 101 -8.49 0.47 -3.67
N ASP A 102 -9.52 0.92 -4.39
CA ASP A 102 -10.84 1.18 -3.80
C ASP A 102 -11.45 -0.10 -3.22
N GLU A 103 -11.32 -1.24 -3.93
CA GLU A 103 -11.76 -2.56 -3.46
C GLU A 103 -10.97 -3.01 -2.22
N TYR A 104 -9.65 -2.81 -2.20
CA TYR A 104 -8.82 -3.07 -1.03
C TYR A 104 -9.21 -2.20 0.16
N ASN A 105 -9.39 -0.89 -0.04
CA ASN A 105 -9.79 0.04 1.01
C ASN A 105 -11.21 -0.26 1.52
N ALA A 106 -12.12 -0.73 0.66
CA ALA A 106 -13.44 -1.19 1.06
C ALA A 106 -13.37 -2.46 1.92
N ALA A 107 -12.56 -3.45 1.54
CA ALA A 107 -12.32 -4.65 2.33
C ALA A 107 -11.71 -4.32 3.71
N LEU A 108 -10.78 -3.35 3.74
CA LEU A 108 -10.17 -2.83 4.95
C LEU A 108 -11.20 -2.14 5.87
N ALA A 109 -12.09 -1.31 5.30
CA ALA A 109 -13.15 -0.64 6.05
C ALA A 109 -14.15 -1.65 6.65
N ASP A 110 -14.51 -2.67 5.89
CA ASP A 110 -15.37 -3.76 6.35
C ASP A 110 -14.69 -4.61 7.44
N GLU A 111 -13.38 -4.91 7.33
CA GLU A 111 -12.59 -5.50 8.40
C GLU A 111 -12.67 -4.65 9.68
N THR A 112 -12.45 -3.35 9.56
CA THR A 112 -12.53 -2.40 10.67
C THR A 112 -13.90 -2.43 11.36
N GLN A 113 -14.97 -2.45 10.57
CA GLN A 113 -16.33 -2.47 11.09
C GLN A 113 -16.63 -3.78 11.82
N LYS A 114 -16.19 -4.92 11.26
CA LYS A 114 -16.39 -6.25 11.86
C LYS A 114 -15.53 -6.44 13.12
N LEU A 115 -14.31 -5.93 13.17
CA LEU A 115 -13.46 -5.93 14.37
C LEU A 115 -14.06 -5.08 15.50
N ASN A 116 -14.82 -4.02 15.16
CA ASN A 116 -15.51 -3.18 16.11
C ASN A 116 -16.77 -3.81 16.76
N THR A 117 -17.13 -5.05 16.41
CA THR A 117 -18.21 -5.78 17.08
C THR A 117 -17.80 -6.27 18.47
N LEU A 118 -18.76 -6.40 19.40
CA LEU A 118 -18.50 -6.70 20.82
C LEU A 118 -17.63 -7.95 21.06
N GLY A 119 -17.78 -8.99 20.22
CA GLY A 119 -16.99 -10.22 20.33
C GLY A 119 -15.54 -10.08 19.83
N CYS A 120 -15.29 -9.17 18.88
CA CYS A 120 -13.99 -8.97 18.27
C CYS A 120 -13.19 -7.84 18.93
N ARG A 121 -13.83 -6.84 19.56
CA ARG A 121 -13.14 -5.80 20.34
C ARG A 121 -12.28 -6.36 21.48
N LEU A 122 -12.73 -7.43 22.13
CA LEU A 122 -11.92 -8.09 23.15
C LEU A 122 -10.66 -8.70 22.52
N LEU A 123 -10.79 -9.35 21.36
CA LEU A 123 -9.63 -9.89 20.64
C LEU A 123 -8.71 -8.78 20.14
N ASP A 124 -9.25 -7.64 19.71
CA ASP A 124 -8.50 -6.47 19.28
C ASP A 124 -7.61 -5.91 20.40
N ILE A 125 -8.17 -5.76 21.61
CA ILE A 125 -7.43 -5.34 22.82
C ILE A 125 -6.35 -6.36 23.19
N PHE A 126 -6.64 -7.66 23.10
CA PHE A 126 -5.69 -8.71 23.46
C PHE A 126 -4.57 -8.93 22.41
N LEU A 127 -4.81 -8.58 21.15
CA LEU A 127 -3.89 -8.84 20.04
C LEU A 127 -3.15 -7.57 19.54
N GLU A 128 -3.42 -6.40 20.14
CA GLU A 128 -2.82 -5.11 19.79
C GLU A 128 -2.78 -4.89 18.26
N LEU A 129 -3.91 -5.07 17.60
CA LEU A 129 -3.93 -4.95 16.14
C LEU A 129 -3.72 -3.48 15.77
N PRO A 130 -2.73 -3.17 14.91
CA PRO A 130 -2.55 -1.81 14.44
C PRO A 130 -3.82 -1.39 13.66
N PRO A 131 -4.26 -0.13 13.81
CA PRO A 131 -5.44 0.33 13.12
C PRO A 131 -5.23 0.16 11.60
N PRO A 132 -6.21 -0.40 10.89
CA PRO A 132 -6.18 -0.43 9.44
C PRO A 132 -6.06 1.00 8.91
N GLN A 133 -5.10 1.24 8.01
CA GLN A 133 -4.97 2.53 7.32
C GLN A 133 -5.18 2.31 5.83
N PRO A 134 -5.94 3.17 5.15
CA PRO A 134 -6.12 3.07 3.71
C PRO A 134 -4.79 3.25 2.97
N LEU A 135 -4.71 2.73 1.75
CA LEU A 135 -3.66 3.11 0.81
C LEU A 135 -4.18 4.28 -0.03
N GLU A 136 -3.44 5.39 -0.02
CA GLU A 136 -3.70 6.58 -0.81
C GLU A 136 -2.60 6.71 -1.86
N LEU A 137 -2.97 6.87 -3.13
CA LEU A 137 -2.02 7.10 -4.21
C LEU A 137 -1.70 8.57 -4.34
N THR A 138 -0.42 8.90 -4.54
CA THR A 138 -0.05 10.25 -4.90
C THR A 138 -0.35 10.51 -6.37
N GLU A 139 -1.23 11.46 -6.66
CA GLU A 139 -1.55 11.89 -8.02
C GLU A 139 -0.67 13.08 -8.47
N PRO A 140 -0.42 13.22 -9.79
CA PRO A 140 0.33 14.35 -10.36
C PRO A 140 -0.42 15.69 -10.35
#